data_AF-A0A381KMC3-F1
#
_entry.id   AF-A0A381KMC3-F1
#
_cell.length_a   1.000
_cell.length_b   1.000
_cell.length_c   1.000
_cell.angle_alpha   90.00
_cell.angle_beta   90.00
_cell.angle_gamma   90.00
#
_symmetry.space_group_name_H-M   'P 1'
#
loop_
_entity.id
_entity.type
_entity.pdbx_description
1 polymer ?
#
loop_
_entity_poly.entity_id
_entity_poly.type
_entity_poly.pdbx_seq_one_letter_code
_entity_poly.pdbx_strand_id
1 'polypeptide(L)'
;MGSFKDAFVVGAKGEADAMSIAAKAAELKAPIIVNGWNDLSADAIKLMDGKEIGIVGGSNNVSSQIENQLADIDKDRKVQRVEGETRHDTNAKVIETYYGKLDKLYIAKDGYGNNGMLVDALAAGPLAAGKGPILLAKTDITDSQKNALSKKLNLGAEVTQIGNGVELTVIQKIAKILGW
;
A
#
# COMPACT_ATOMS: atom_id res chain seq x y z
N MET A 1 4.62 -2.29 -24.57
CA MET A 1 4.22 -2.27 -23.15
C MET A 1 2.70 -2.13 -23.10
N GLY A 2 2.02 -2.94 -22.27
CA GLY A 2 0.55 -2.94 -22.21
C GLY A 2 0.00 -1.58 -21.77
N SER A 3 -1.18 -1.20 -22.28
CA SER A 3 -1.86 0.01 -21.84
C SER A 3 -2.42 -0.19 -20.43
N PHE A 4 -1.96 0.60 -19.45
CA PHE A 4 -2.57 0.71 -18.13
C PHE A 4 -3.37 2.01 -18.02
N LYS A 5 -4.29 2.05 -17.05
CA LYS A 5 -5.15 3.21 -16.75
C LYS A 5 -4.65 3.97 -15.53
N ASP A 6 -4.21 3.22 -14.51
CA ASP A 6 -3.77 3.74 -13.22
C ASP A 6 -2.25 3.62 -13.08
N ALA A 7 -1.62 4.56 -12.36
CA ALA A 7 -0.23 4.49 -11.94
C ALA A 7 -0.09 4.96 -10.49
N PHE A 8 0.81 4.34 -9.73
CA PHE A 8 1.09 4.75 -8.36
C PHE A 8 2.52 5.30 -8.24
N VAL A 9 2.67 6.44 -7.57
CA VAL A 9 3.96 7.05 -7.27
C VAL A 9 4.29 6.86 -5.79
N VAL A 10 5.49 6.37 -5.51
CA VAL A 10 6.03 6.16 -4.17
C VAL A 10 7.39 6.81 -4.07
N GLY A 11 7.84 7.14 -2.85
CA GLY A 11 9.18 7.70 -2.67
C GLY A 11 10.29 6.64 -2.62
N ALA A 12 11.53 7.02 -2.94
CA ALA A 12 12.70 6.13 -2.88
C ALA A 12 13.00 5.54 -1.49
N LYS A 13 12.62 6.25 -0.42
CA LYS A 13 12.68 5.78 0.99
C LYS A 13 11.33 5.28 1.53
N GLY A 14 10.37 5.08 0.63
CA GLY A 14 8.99 4.71 0.93
C GLY A 14 8.71 3.23 0.69
N GLU A 15 9.66 2.32 0.96
CA GLU A 15 9.49 0.90 0.61
C GLU A 15 8.28 0.27 1.30
N ALA A 16 8.01 0.62 2.56
CA ALA A 16 6.83 0.14 3.28
C ALA A 16 5.51 0.73 2.73
N ASP A 17 5.54 1.97 2.26
CA ASP A 17 4.41 2.60 1.58
C ASP A 17 4.14 1.90 0.23
N ALA A 18 5.20 1.58 -0.51
CA ALA A 18 5.13 0.81 -1.75
C ALA A 18 4.57 -0.61 -1.53
N MET A 19 4.97 -1.28 -0.45
CA MET A 19 4.44 -2.61 -0.12
C MET A 19 2.96 -2.55 0.26
N SER A 20 2.51 -1.44 0.85
CA SER A 20 1.09 -1.27 1.22
C SER A 20 0.19 -1.23 -0.01
N ILE A 21 0.64 -0.64 -1.13
CA ILE A 21 -0.14 -0.56 -2.38
C ILE A 21 0.11 -1.74 -3.34
N ALA A 22 1.14 -2.56 -3.11
CA ALA A 22 1.60 -3.60 -4.03
C ALA A 22 0.49 -4.53 -4.55
N ALA A 23 -0.36 -5.04 -3.66
CA ALA A 23 -1.45 -5.94 -4.06
C ALA A 23 -2.50 -5.25 -4.94
N LYS A 24 -2.86 -4.00 -4.62
CA LYS A 24 -3.83 -3.23 -5.42
C LYS A 24 -3.24 -2.81 -6.76
N ALA A 25 -1.97 -2.38 -6.79
CA ALA A 25 -1.28 -2.07 -8.03
C ALA A 25 -1.23 -3.30 -8.97
N ALA A 26 -0.93 -4.48 -8.41
CA ALA A 26 -0.95 -5.73 -9.16
C ALA A 26 -2.35 -6.09 -9.69
N GLU A 27 -3.40 -5.89 -8.88
CA GLU A 27 -4.81 -6.07 -9.29
C GLU A 27 -5.17 -5.19 -10.49
N LEU A 28 -4.81 -3.90 -10.41
CA LEU A 28 -5.09 -2.91 -11.45
C LEU A 28 -4.14 -3.01 -12.66
N LYS A 29 -3.11 -3.87 -12.58
CA LYS A 29 -1.99 -3.92 -13.53
C LYS A 29 -1.34 -2.54 -13.70
N ALA A 30 -1.31 -1.78 -12.62
CA ALA A 30 -0.75 -0.45 -12.53
C ALA A 30 0.75 -0.52 -12.20
N PRO A 31 1.62 0.25 -12.88
CA PRO A 31 3.00 0.37 -12.46
C PRO A 31 3.10 1.12 -11.14
N ILE A 32 4.09 0.73 -10.33
CA ILE A 32 4.56 1.51 -9.19
C ILE A 32 5.83 2.24 -9.64
N ILE A 33 5.75 3.56 -9.74
CA ILE A 33 6.82 4.46 -10.15
C ILE A 33 7.49 5.04 -8.91
N VAL A 34 8.81 4.93 -8.82
CA VAL A 34 9.58 5.45 -7.70
C VAL A 34 10.04 6.87 -8.00
N ASN A 35 9.62 7.84 -7.19
CA ASN A 35 10.23 9.16 -7.11
C ASN A 35 11.63 9.00 -6.51
N GLY A 36 12.64 9.08 -7.38
CA GLY A 36 14.03 8.83 -7.05
C GLY A 36 14.64 9.95 -6.19
N TRP A 37 15.94 9.83 -5.94
CA TRP A 37 16.73 10.87 -5.24
C TRP A 37 16.86 12.17 -6.03
N ASN A 38 16.73 12.08 -7.35
CA ASN A 38 16.75 13.20 -8.29
C ASN A 38 15.35 13.44 -8.89
N ASP A 39 14.31 13.18 -8.08
CA ASP A 39 12.91 13.21 -8.45
C ASP A 39 12.53 12.23 -9.59
N LEU A 40 11.36 12.42 -10.19
CA LEU A 40 10.86 11.64 -11.32
C LEU A 40 11.62 11.97 -12.60
N SER A 41 11.99 10.94 -13.36
CA SER A 41 12.57 11.13 -14.69
C SER A 41 11.52 11.62 -15.70
N ALA A 42 11.97 12.27 -16.77
CA ALA A 42 11.10 12.68 -17.88
C ALA A 42 10.33 11.50 -18.50
N ASP A 43 10.97 10.33 -18.59
CA ASP A 43 10.33 9.11 -19.09
C ASP A 43 9.23 8.61 -18.15
N ALA A 44 9.42 8.72 -16.83
CA ALA A 44 8.40 8.37 -15.85
C ALA A 44 7.18 9.29 -15.93
N ILE A 45 7.40 10.60 -16.09
CA ILE A 45 6.33 11.59 -16.27
C ILE A 45 5.57 11.29 -17.57
N LYS A 46 6.28 11.09 -18.68
CA LYS A 46 5.67 10.76 -19.98
C LYS A 46 4.88 9.45 -19.94
N LEU A 47 5.35 8.46 -19.18
CA LEU A 47 4.66 7.18 -19.01
C LEU A 47 3.28 7.35 -18.32
N MET A 48 3.14 8.34 -17.43
CA MET A 48 1.92 8.60 -16.65
C MET A 48 1.00 9.66 -17.25
N ASP A 49 1.37 10.29 -18.36
CA ASP A 49 0.57 11.35 -18.99
C ASP A 49 -0.82 10.85 -19.42
N GLY A 50 -1.86 11.54 -18.96
CA GLY A 50 -3.27 11.21 -19.16
C GLY A 50 -3.75 9.95 -18.40
N LYS A 51 -3.02 9.51 -17.37
CA LYS A 51 -3.39 8.37 -16.51
C LYS A 51 -4.03 8.84 -15.21
N GLU A 52 -4.66 7.92 -14.49
CA GLU A 52 -5.11 8.16 -13.12
C GLU A 52 -3.94 7.90 -12.17
N ILE A 53 -3.48 8.95 -11.50
CA ILE A 53 -2.24 8.93 -10.71
C ILE A 53 -2.58 8.98 -9.22
N GLY A 54 -2.09 8.00 -8.47
CA GLY A 54 -2.12 7.99 -7.01
C GLY A 54 -0.73 8.15 -6.41
N ILE A 55 -0.57 8.96 -5.36
CA ILE A 55 0.66 9.00 -4.55
C ILE A 55 0.44 8.18 -3.28
N VAL A 56 1.39 7.32 -2.95
CA VAL A 56 1.39 6.58 -1.67
C VAL A 56 2.67 6.92 -0.90
N GLY A 57 2.49 7.62 0.22
CA GLY A 57 3.57 8.08 1.08
C GLY A 57 3.62 9.60 1.26
N GLY A 58 4.42 9.98 2.26
CA GLY A 58 4.50 11.34 2.76
C GLY A 58 5.10 12.38 1.80
N SER A 59 4.79 13.65 2.02
CA SER A 59 5.41 14.78 1.30
C SER A 59 6.94 14.83 1.43
N ASN A 60 7.50 14.25 2.49
CA ASN A 60 8.96 14.12 2.68
C ASN A 60 9.64 13.23 1.62
N ASN A 61 8.91 12.31 0.99
CA ASN A 61 9.46 11.39 -0.02
C ASN A 61 8.92 11.66 -1.43
N VAL A 62 7.74 12.27 -1.54
CA VAL A 62 7.16 12.78 -2.79
C VAL A 62 6.67 14.19 -2.52
N SER A 63 7.46 15.21 -2.86
CA SER A 63 7.18 16.60 -2.47
C SER A 63 5.87 17.14 -3.05
N SER A 64 5.33 18.22 -2.47
CA SER A 64 4.16 18.90 -3.03
C SER A 64 4.42 19.48 -4.42
N GLN A 65 5.68 19.80 -4.76
CA GLN A 65 6.04 20.23 -6.11
C GLN A 65 5.86 19.09 -7.12
N ILE A 66 6.29 17.87 -6.76
CA ILE A 66 6.07 16.68 -7.60
C ILE A 66 4.59 16.33 -7.68
N GLU A 67 3.84 16.46 -6.58
CA GLU A 67 2.38 16.27 -6.60
C GLU A 67 1.68 17.23 -7.56
N ASN A 68 2.04 18.52 -7.55
CA ASN A 68 1.49 19.50 -8.48
C ASN A 68 1.86 19.16 -9.93
N GLN A 69 3.10 18.75 -10.17
CA GLN A 69 3.54 18.32 -11.51
C GLN A 69 2.76 17.10 -12.01
N LEU A 70 2.50 16.13 -11.13
CA LEU A 70 1.67 14.96 -11.46
C LEU A 70 0.22 15.36 -11.71
N ALA A 71 -0.31 16.33 -10.95
CA ALA A 71 -1.68 16.81 -11.15
C ALA A 71 -1.85 17.53 -12.50
N ASP A 72 -0.81 18.14 -13.05
CA ASP A 72 -0.90 18.74 -14.38
C ASP A 72 -1.00 17.72 -15.53
N ILE A 73 -0.52 16.49 -15.32
CA ILE A 73 -0.55 15.40 -16.32
C ILE A 73 -1.58 14.31 -16.02
N ASP A 74 -2.18 14.32 -14.83
CA ASP A 74 -3.23 13.39 -14.42
C ASP A 74 -4.51 13.59 -15.27
N LYS A 75 -5.22 12.51 -15.56
CA LYS A 75 -6.40 12.52 -16.45
C LYS A 75 -7.49 13.50 -15.97
N ASP A 76 -7.67 13.65 -14.66
CA ASP A 76 -8.71 14.48 -14.03
C ASP A 76 -8.12 15.77 -13.43
N ARG A 77 -6.84 16.04 -13.73
CA ARG A 77 -6.03 17.11 -13.16
C ARG A 77 -6.00 17.11 -11.63
N LYS A 78 -6.08 15.92 -11.02
CA LYS A 78 -6.15 15.78 -9.57
C LYS A 78 -5.54 14.45 -9.13
N VAL A 79 -4.43 14.54 -8.41
CA VAL A 79 -3.77 13.37 -7.81
C VAL A 79 -4.31 13.11 -6.40
N GLN A 80 -4.57 11.85 -6.08
CA GLN A 80 -4.89 11.43 -4.72
C GLN A 80 -3.61 11.03 -3.98
N ARG A 81 -3.30 11.71 -2.87
CA ARG A 81 -2.26 11.30 -1.93
C ARG A 81 -2.84 10.45 -0.79
N VAL A 82 -2.23 9.31 -0.54
CA VAL A 82 -2.50 8.44 0.61
C VAL A 82 -1.24 8.35 1.46
N GLU A 83 -1.22 9.03 2.61
CA GLU A 83 -0.07 9.11 3.50
C GLU A 83 -0.48 8.99 4.97
N GLY A 84 0.34 8.38 5.81
CA GLY A 84 0.21 8.37 7.26
C GLY A 84 1.45 8.93 7.96
N GLU A 85 1.37 9.14 9.27
CA GLU A 85 2.53 9.55 10.07
C GLU A 85 3.57 8.43 10.16
N THR A 86 3.11 7.19 10.14
CA THR A 86 3.93 5.98 10.13
C THR A 86 3.60 5.07 8.96
N ARG A 87 4.47 4.09 8.69
CA ARG A 87 4.20 3.04 7.70
C ARG A 87 2.92 2.25 8.00
N HIS A 88 2.58 2.07 9.28
CA HIS A 88 1.35 1.40 9.70
C HIS A 88 0.13 2.26 9.40
N ASP A 89 0.23 3.58 9.57
CA ASP A 89 -0.85 4.52 9.25
C ASP A 89 -1.06 4.65 7.74
N THR A 90 0.01 4.70 6.94
CA THR A 90 -0.11 4.63 5.48
C THR A 90 -0.77 3.31 5.08
N ASN A 91 -0.34 2.19 5.65
CA ASN A 91 -0.92 0.88 5.37
C ASN A 91 -2.42 0.83 5.70
N ALA A 92 -2.83 1.35 6.86
CA ALA A 92 -4.24 1.48 7.24
C ALA A 92 -5.03 2.33 6.25
N LYS A 93 -4.52 3.51 5.87
CA LYS A 93 -5.18 4.41 4.91
C LYS A 93 -5.27 3.84 3.51
N VAL A 94 -4.27 3.08 3.06
CA VAL A 94 -4.33 2.34 1.78
C VAL A 94 -5.46 1.30 1.82
N ILE A 95 -5.57 0.53 2.90
CA ILE A 95 -6.69 -0.42 3.12
C ILE A 95 -8.03 0.33 3.10
N GLU A 96 -8.14 1.46 3.81
CA GLU A 96 -9.37 2.25 3.86
C GLU A 96 -9.77 2.83 2.50
N THR A 97 -8.80 3.32 1.73
CA THR A 97 -9.03 4.05 0.47
C THR A 97 -9.35 3.12 -0.68
N TYR A 98 -8.58 2.05 -0.86
CA TYR A 98 -8.61 1.25 -2.10
C TYR A 98 -9.41 -0.06 -1.98
N TYR A 99 -9.85 -0.45 -0.79
CA TYR A 99 -10.54 -1.72 -0.59
C TYR A 99 -11.97 -1.51 -0.08
N GLY A 100 -12.88 -2.31 -0.63
CA GLY A 100 -14.26 -2.43 -0.16
C GLY A 100 -14.37 -3.37 1.04
N LYS A 101 -15.46 -4.12 1.11
CA LYS A 101 -15.56 -5.24 2.07
C LYS A 101 -14.60 -6.36 1.68
N LEU A 102 -14.02 -7.01 2.69
CA LEU A 102 -12.90 -7.94 2.54
C LEU A 102 -13.22 -9.29 3.19
N ASP A 103 -13.06 -10.35 2.41
CA ASP A 103 -13.16 -11.75 2.88
C ASP A 103 -11.79 -12.41 3.08
N LYS A 104 -10.69 -11.73 2.68
CA LYS A 104 -9.32 -12.21 2.86
C LYS A 104 -8.39 -11.09 3.32
N LEU A 105 -7.46 -11.45 4.20
CA LEU A 105 -6.38 -10.60 4.69
C LEU A 105 -5.05 -11.34 4.59
N TYR A 106 -4.06 -10.70 3.98
CA TYR A 106 -2.68 -11.18 4.01
C TYR A 106 -1.89 -10.38 5.02
N ILE A 107 -1.00 -11.01 5.79
CA ILE A 107 -0.18 -10.34 6.80
C ILE A 107 1.29 -10.63 6.52
N ALA A 108 2.11 -9.60 6.48
CA ALA A 108 3.56 -9.70 6.36
C ALA A 108 4.24 -8.73 7.33
N LYS A 109 5.52 -8.96 7.62
CA LYS A 109 6.30 -8.08 8.51
C LYS A 109 6.36 -6.67 7.96
N ASP A 110 6.28 -5.70 8.87
CA ASP A 110 6.24 -4.28 8.57
C ASP A 110 7.59 -3.64 8.21
N GLY A 111 8.70 -4.37 8.37
CA GLY A 111 10.04 -3.84 8.08
C GLY A 111 10.61 -2.91 9.16
N TYR A 112 9.97 -2.75 10.32
CA TYR A 112 10.61 -2.02 11.42
C TYR A 112 11.87 -2.75 11.89
N GLY A 113 12.95 -1.98 12.09
CA GLY A 113 14.29 -2.47 12.40
C GLY A 113 15.11 -2.94 11.20
N ASN A 114 14.47 -3.40 10.10
CA ASN A 114 15.15 -3.73 8.85
C ASN A 114 14.15 -3.79 7.69
N ASN A 115 14.28 -2.88 6.71
CA ASN A 115 13.42 -2.86 5.52
C ASN A 115 13.54 -4.15 4.67
N GLY A 116 14.62 -4.93 4.79
CA GLY A 116 14.75 -6.23 4.14
C GLY A 116 13.69 -7.26 4.57
N MET A 117 13.01 -7.05 5.70
CA MET A 117 11.88 -7.89 6.12
C MET A 117 10.62 -7.68 5.27
N LEU A 118 10.56 -6.62 4.47
CA LEU A 118 9.45 -6.34 3.53
C LEU A 118 9.45 -7.28 2.32
N VAL A 119 10.47 -8.12 2.14
CA VAL A 119 10.54 -9.10 1.04
C VAL A 119 9.35 -10.06 1.03
N ASP A 120 8.82 -10.41 2.21
CA ASP A 120 7.62 -11.24 2.35
C ASP A 120 6.39 -10.52 1.79
N ALA A 121 6.24 -9.22 2.06
CA ALA A 121 5.17 -8.39 1.52
C ALA A 121 5.31 -8.20 -0.01
N LEU A 122 6.53 -8.00 -0.50
CA LEU A 122 6.81 -7.90 -1.93
C LEU A 122 6.38 -9.17 -2.67
N ALA A 123 6.76 -10.34 -2.15
CA ALA A 123 6.40 -11.64 -2.73
C ALA A 123 4.88 -11.89 -2.66
N ALA A 124 4.19 -11.37 -1.65
CA ALA A 124 2.75 -11.49 -1.51
C ALA A 124 1.94 -10.62 -2.48
N GLY A 125 2.53 -9.56 -3.06
CA GLY A 125 1.82 -8.63 -3.95
C GLY A 125 0.99 -9.32 -5.04
N PRO A 126 1.61 -10.15 -5.91
CA PRO A 126 0.89 -10.90 -6.94
C PRO A 126 -0.08 -11.94 -6.38
N LEU A 127 0.21 -12.54 -5.22
CA LEU A 127 -0.67 -13.53 -4.58
C LEU A 127 -1.98 -12.90 -4.10
N ALA A 128 -1.88 -11.71 -3.52
CA ALA A 128 -2.96 -10.96 -2.90
C ALA A 128 -3.77 -10.11 -3.90
N ALA A 129 -3.25 -9.90 -5.11
CA ALA A 129 -3.89 -9.14 -6.18
C ALA A 129 -5.34 -9.59 -6.43
N GLY A 130 -6.30 -8.69 -6.27
CA GLY A 130 -7.74 -8.94 -6.46
C GLY A 130 -8.38 -9.83 -5.39
N LYS A 131 -7.66 -10.21 -4.33
CA LYS A 131 -8.17 -11.07 -3.25
C LYS A 131 -8.28 -10.35 -1.92
N GLY A 132 -7.33 -9.49 -1.61
CA GLY A 132 -7.31 -8.74 -0.36
C GLY A 132 -6.04 -7.91 -0.18
N PRO A 133 -5.98 -7.05 0.84
CA PRO A 133 -4.80 -6.25 1.10
C PRO A 133 -3.71 -7.05 1.82
N ILE A 134 -2.51 -6.45 1.81
CA ILE A 134 -1.40 -6.87 2.66
C ILE A 134 -1.34 -5.91 3.85
N LEU A 135 -1.61 -6.43 5.05
CA LEU A 135 -1.37 -5.76 6.31
C LEU A 135 0.10 -5.89 6.69
N LEU A 136 0.74 -4.75 6.98
CA LEU A 136 2.11 -4.70 7.47
C LEU A 136 2.12 -4.68 8.99
N ALA A 137 2.52 -5.78 9.62
CA ALA A 137 2.59 -5.90 11.09
C ALA A 137 3.64 -6.94 11.51
N LYS A 138 4.34 -6.69 12.63
CA LYS A 138 5.29 -7.65 13.21
C LYS A 138 4.91 -8.05 14.62
N THR A 139 4.99 -7.13 15.58
CA THR A 139 4.76 -7.40 17.01
C THR A 139 3.36 -6.98 17.47
N ASP A 140 2.77 -6.00 16.80
CA ASP A 140 1.43 -5.50 17.08
C ASP A 140 0.79 -4.88 15.83
N ILE A 141 -0.52 -4.59 15.92
CA ILE A 141 -1.27 -3.72 15.01
C ILE A 141 -1.65 -2.43 15.73
N THR A 142 -1.50 -1.30 15.03
CA THR A 142 -1.86 0.02 15.57
C THR A 142 -3.38 0.20 15.63
N ASP A 143 -3.84 1.22 16.33
CA ASP A 143 -5.27 1.54 16.38
C ASP A 143 -5.81 1.99 15.01
N SER A 144 -5.00 2.68 14.20
CA SER A 144 -5.35 3.01 12.82
C SER A 144 -5.58 1.74 11.98
N GLN A 145 -4.71 0.74 12.10
CA GLN A 145 -4.89 -0.55 11.44
C GLN A 145 -6.12 -1.29 11.97
N LYS A 146 -6.33 -1.37 13.29
CA LYS A 146 -7.53 -2.00 13.86
C LYS A 146 -8.81 -1.36 13.33
N ASN A 147 -8.85 -0.03 13.26
CA ASN A 147 -10.01 0.72 12.80
C ASN A 147 -10.27 0.46 11.31
N ALA A 148 -9.23 0.48 10.46
CA ALA A 148 -9.34 0.14 9.05
C ALA A 148 -9.87 -1.28 8.86
N LEU A 149 -9.29 -2.25 9.56
CA LEU A 149 -9.68 -3.67 9.48
C LEU A 149 -11.11 -3.89 9.96
N SER A 150 -11.50 -3.29 11.09
CA SER A 150 -12.87 -3.43 11.63
C SER A 150 -13.95 -2.87 10.70
N LYS A 151 -13.62 -1.82 9.92
CA LYS A 151 -14.53 -1.27 8.91
C LYS A 151 -14.61 -2.14 7.66
N LYS A 152 -13.51 -2.78 7.26
CA LYS A 152 -13.38 -3.42 5.94
C LYS A 152 -13.54 -4.93 5.96
N LEU A 153 -13.05 -5.64 6.98
CA LEU A 153 -13.17 -7.09 7.06
C LEU A 153 -14.59 -7.53 7.38
N ASN A 154 -15.03 -8.58 6.72
CA ASN A 154 -16.23 -9.31 7.07
C ASN A 154 -15.91 -10.29 8.22
N LEU A 155 -16.92 -10.58 9.06
CA LEU A 155 -16.79 -11.64 10.08
C LEU A 155 -16.47 -12.96 9.39
N GLY A 156 -15.53 -13.73 9.96
CA GLY A 156 -15.09 -14.99 9.37
C GLY A 156 -14.16 -14.87 8.16
N ALA A 157 -13.66 -13.67 7.81
CA ALA A 157 -12.67 -13.51 6.75
C ALA A 157 -11.43 -14.40 6.98
N GLU A 158 -10.86 -14.91 5.89
CA GLU A 158 -9.66 -15.75 5.92
C GLU A 158 -8.41 -14.89 6.17
N VAL A 159 -7.56 -15.33 7.09
CA VAL A 159 -6.29 -14.65 7.40
C VAL A 159 -5.13 -15.55 6.99
N THR A 160 -4.27 -15.06 6.10
CA THR A 160 -3.06 -15.76 5.66
C THR A 160 -1.82 -14.98 6.09
N GLN A 161 -0.99 -15.59 6.95
CA GLN A 161 0.34 -15.05 7.25
C GLN A 161 1.33 -15.44 6.15
N ILE A 162 2.12 -14.47 5.69
CA ILE A 162 3.19 -14.65 4.73
C ILE A 162 4.53 -14.54 5.43
N GLY A 163 5.36 -15.57 5.25
CA GLY A 163 6.64 -15.71 5.94
C GLY A 163 6.47 -16.03 7.43
N ASN A 164 7.58 -15.90 8.16
CA ASN A 164 7.67 -16.14 9.60
C ASN A 164 8.03 -14.85 10.35
N GLY A 165 7.75 -14.84 11.66
CA GLY A 165 8.18 -13.77 12.58
C GLY A 165 7.17 -12.63 12.76
N VAL A 166 5.94 -12.78 12.26
CA VAL A 166 4.78 -12.06 12.78
C VAL A 166 4.37 -12.73 14.09
N GLU A 167 4.21 -11.97 15.16
CA GLU A 167 3.90 -12.49 16.48
C GLU A 167 2.44 -12.97 16.57
N LEU A 168 2.22 -14.01 17.38
CA LEU A 168 0.89 -14.57 17.61
C LEU A 168 -0.10 -13.53 18.16
N THR A 169 0.39 -12.54 18.90
CA THR A 169 -0.39 -11.41 19.43
C THR A 169 -1.09 -10.61 18.33
N VAL A 170 -0.45 -10.43 17.17
CA VAL A 170 -1.04 -9.79 15.98
C VAL A 170 -2.21 -10.62 15.48
N ILE A 171 -1.99 -11.92 15.29
CA ILE A 171 -3.02 -12.85 14.80
C ILE A 171 -4.21 -12.91 15.76
N GLN A 172 -3.95 -12.97 17.07
CA GLN A 172 -4.99 -12.97 18.11
C GLN A 172 -5.82 -11.68 18.10
N LYS A 173 -5.20 -10.52 17.87
CA LYS A 173 -5.92 -9.24 17.77
C LYS A 173 -6.81 -9.18 16.54
N ILE A 174 -6.36 -9.73 15.42
CA ILE A 174 -7.16 -9.81 14.18
C ILE A 174 -8.29 -10.83 14.34
N ALA A 175 -8.02 -11.99 14.94
CA ALA A 175 -9.03 -13.00 15.25
C ALA A 175 -10.21 -12.42 16.06
N LYS A 176 -9.91 -11.58 17.06
CA LYS A 176 -10.93 -10.86 17.83
C LYS A 176 -11.78 -9.90 16.97
N ILE A 177 -11.19 -9.22 16.00
CA ILE A 177 -11.92 -8.35 15.05
C ILE A 177 -12.88 -9.21 14.19
N LEU A 178 -12.47 -10.43 13.86
CA LEU A 178 -13.22 -11.36 13.01
C LEU A 178 -14.29 -12.18 13.76
N GLY A 179 -14.35 -12.06 15.08
CA GLY A 179 -15.30 -12.79 15.92
C GLY A 179 -14.94 -14.25 16.16
N TRP A 180 -13.65 -14.60 16.08
CA TRP A 180 -13.14 -15.92 16.46
C TRP A 180 -12.91 -16.05 17.97
#